data_AF-A0A4Y9XRW6-F1
#
_entry.id   AF-A0A4Y9XRW6-F1
#
_cell.length_a   1.000
_cell.length_b   1.000
_cell.length_c   1.000
_cell.angle_alpha   90.00
_cell.angle_beta   90.00
_cell.angle_gamma   90.00
#
_symmetry.space_group_name_H-M   'P 1'
#
loop_
_entity.id
_entity.type
_entity.pdbx_description
1 polymer ?
#
loop_
_entity_poly.entity_id
_entity_poly.type
_entity_poly.pdbx_seq_one_letter_code
_entity_poly.pdbx_strand_id
1 'polypeptide(L)'
;VGPTDAENPELHEALRIEWCKTRARAKRWQEDIELVREEMRRVLAYHKYKADEWESKANVRPALPDDYREGVSAYAHRQADIRTTMQSICEKAWRYVGTWIALEKGLMVDDAALEHEGVDES
;
A
#
# COMPACT_ATOMS: atom_id res chain seq x y z
N VAL A 1 15.77 6.90 -41.57
CA VAL A 1 15.07 5.66 -41.16
C VAL A 1 14.51 5.07 -42.43
N GLY A 2 15.08 3.95 -42.91
CA GLY A 2 14.73 3.36 -44.20
C GLY A 2 13.48 2.48 -44.11
N PRO A 3 12.88 2.07 -45.24
CA PRO A 3 11.56 1.41 -45.29
C PRO A 3 11.51 -0.02 -44.71
N THR A 4 12.57 -0.55 -44.10
CA THR A 4 12.73 -1.99 -43.84
C THR A 4 12.40 -2.43 -42.41
N ASP A 5 12.34 -1.51 -41.44
CA ASP A 5 12.05 -1.87 -40.05
C ASP A 5 10.54 -2.15 -39.86
N ALA A 6 9.68 -1.44 -40.60
CA ALA A 6 8.23 -1.58 -40.54
C ALA A 6 7.70 -2.91 -41.13
N GLU A 7 8.50 -3.63 -41.92
CA GLU A 7 8.13 -4.91 -42.53
C GLU A 7 8.90 -6.09 -41.92
N ASN A 8 9.81 -5.87 -40.96
CA ASN A 8 10.63 -6.91 -40.36
C ASN A 8 9.82 -7.74 -39.32
N PRO A 9 9.46 -9.00 -39.61
CA PRO A 9 8.61 -9.80 -38.73
C PRO A 9 9.26 -10.10 -37.37
N GLU A 10 10.59 -10.22 -37.32
CA GLU A 10 11.33 -10.47 -36.09
C GLU A 10 11.31 -9.24 -35.17
N LEU A 11 11.39 -8.03 -35.74
CA LEU A 11 11.28 -6.79 -34.98
C LEU A 11 9.86 -6.62 -34.43
N HIS A 12 8.83 -6.92 -35.24
CA HIS A 12 7.44 -6.90 -34.79
C HIS A 12 7.19 -7.88 -33.65
N GLU A 13 7.70 -9.11 -33.76
CA GLU A 13 7.56 -10.10 -32.69
C GLU A 13 8.28 -9.66 -31.41
N ALA A 14 9.51 -9.14 -31.52
CA ALA A 14 10.24 -8.59 -30.38
C ALA A 14 9.48 -7.44 -29.70
N LEU A 15 8.90 -6.52 -30.47
CA LEU A 15 8.08 -5.42 -29.95
C LEU A 15 6.82 -5.92 -29.25
N ARG A 16 6.12 -6.91 -29.81
CA ARG A 16 4.92 -7.51 -29.18
C ARG A 16 5.26 -8.20 -27.87
N ILE A 17 6.40 -8.89 -27.81
CA ILE A 17 6.90 -9.52 -26.59
C ILE A 17 7.21 -8.45 -25.54
N GLU A 18 7.95 -7.39 -25.89
CA GLU A 18 8.30 -6.33 -24.95
C GLU A 18 7.08 -5.53 -24.48
N TRP A 19 6.10 -5.30 -25.36
CA TRP A 19 4.82 -4.72 -24.98
C TRP A 19 4.05 -5.63 -24.01
N CYS A 20 3.95 -6.93 -24.28
CA CYS A 20 3.31 -7.88 -23.38
C CYS A 20 3.98 -7.91 -22.00
N LYS A 21 5.32 -7.91 -21.96
CA LYS A 21 6.09 -7.87 -20.71
C LYS A 21 5.85 -6.58 -19.93
N THR A 22 5.90 -5.43 -20.61
CA THR A 22 5.70 -4.12 -20.00
C THR A 22 4.28 -3.98 -19.46
N ARG A 23 3.29 -4.41 -20.25
CA ARG A 23 1.88 -4.43 -19.83
C ARG A 23 1.64 -5.35 -18.64
N ALA A 24 2.23 -6.54 -18.64
CA ALA A 24 2.13 -7.46 -17.49
C ALA A 24 2.76 -6.86 -16.22
N ARG A 25 3.90 -6.15 -16.35
CA ARG A 25 4.52 -5.44 -15.23
C ARG A 25 3.63 -4.30 -14.72
N ALA A 26 3.04 -3.51 -15.61
CA ALA A 26 2.12 -2.43 -15.24
C ALA A 26 0.91 -2.96 -14.46
N LYS A 27 0.30 -4.07 -14.92
CA LYS A 27 -0.80 -4.73 -14.19
C LYS A 27 -0.37 -5.22 -12.80
N ARG A 28 0.77 -5.90 -12.70
CA ARG A 28 1.30 -6.35 -11.40
C ARG A 28 1.58 -5.19 -10.47
N TRP A 29 2.14 -4.10 -10.99
CA TRP A 29 2.40 -2.91 -10.18
C TRP A 29 1.11 -2.31 -9.60
N GLN A 30 0.01 -2.31 -10.36
CA GLN A 30 -1.29 -1.89 -9.84
C GLN A 30 -1.77 -2.81 -8.69
N GLU A 31 -1.60 -4.12 -8.82
CA GLU A 31 -1.92 -5.08 -7.74
C GLU A 31 -1.06 -4.82 -6.49
N ASP A 32 0.25 -4.59 -6.67
CA ASP A 32 1.18 -4.30 -5.57
C ASP A 32 0.80 -3.01 -4.83
N ILE A 33 0.37 -1.95 -5.54
CA ILE A 33 -0.15 -0.72 -4.92
C ILE A 33 -1.36 -1.02 -4.04
N GLU A 34 -2.30 -1.83 -4.52
CA GLU A 34 -3.50 -2.20 -3.76
C GLU A 34 -3.14 -3.00 -2.50
N LEU A 35 -2.21 -3.95 -2.62
CA LEU A 35 -1.71 -4.75 -1.51
C LEU A 35 -1.03 -3.88 -0.45
N VAL A 36 -0.15 -2.95 -0.86
CA VAL A 36 0.54 -2.04 0.06
C VAL A 36 -0.47 -1.16 0.80
N ARG A 37 -1.49 -0.61 0.11
CA ARG A 37 -2.53 0.19 0.75
C ARG A 37 -3.31 -0.59 1.80
N GLU A 38 -3.67 -1.83 1.49
CA GLU A 38 -4.37 -2.69 2.43
C GLU A 38 -3.47 -3.05 3.63
N GLU A 39 -2.19 -3.32 3.41
CA GLU A 39 -1.26 -3.62 4.49
C GLU A 39 -1.06 -2.40 5.41
N MET A 40 -0.93 -1.19 4.85
CA MET A 40 -0.89 0.04 5.64
C MET A 40 -2.14 0.17 6.53
N ARG A 41 -3.34 -0.08 5.98
CA ARG A 41 -4.59 -0.07 6.75
C ARG A 41 -4.58 -1.11 7.86
N ARG A 42 -4.11 -2.33 7.58
CA ARG A 42 -4.02 -3.43 8.55
C ARG A 42 -3.03 -3.13 9.67
N VAL A 43 -1.89 -2.55 9.37
CA VAL A 43 -0.89 -2.18 10.38
C VAL A 43 -1.45 -1.14 11.36
N LEU A 44 -2.16 -0.11 10.86
CA LEU A 44 -2.81 0.86 11.75
C LEU A 44 -3.88 0.19 12.62
N ALA A 45 -4.74 -0.64 12.02
CA ALA A 45 -5.78 -1.36 12.75
C ALA A 45 -5.18 -2.32 13.80
N TYR A 46 -4.06 -2.97 13.50
CA TYR A 46 -3.36 -3.84 14.43
C TYR A 46 -2.81 -3.07 15.63
N HIS A 47 -2.14 -1.94 15.40
CA HIS A 47 -1.62 -1.13 16.51
C HIS A 47 -2.74 -0.63 17.42
N LYS A 48 -3.84 -0.14 16.84
CA LYS A 48 -5.03 0.25 17.59
C LYS A 48 -5.60 -0.91 18.42
N TYR A 49 -5.85 -2.05 17.78
CA TYR A 49 -6.36 -3.25 18.46
C TYR A 49 -5.46 -3.67 19.64
N LYS A 50 -4.13 -3.65 19.45
CA LYS A 50 -3.18 -3.98 20.51
C LYS A 50 -3.14 -2.94 21.62
N ALA A 51 -3.32 -1.66 21.32
CA ALA A 51 -3.44 -0.61 22.34
C ALA A 51 -4.69 -0.85 23.19
N ASP A 52 -5.85 -1.06 22.56
CA ASP A 52 -7.12 -1.33 23.22
C ASP A 52 -7.04 -2.60 24.10
N GLU A 53 -6.35 -3.65 23.64
CA GLU A 53 -6.11 -4.87 24.42
C GLU A 53 -5.26 -4.60 25.68
N TRP A 54 -4.25 -3.73 25.59
CA TRP A 54 -3.42 -3.36 26.73
C TRP A 54 -4.17 -2.46 27.72
N GLU A 55 -4.98 -1.52 27.24
CA GLU A 55 -5.85 -0.71 28.09
C GLU A 55 -6.87 -1.56 28.85
N SER A 56 -7.47 -2.54 28.18
CA SER A 56 -8.36 -3.51 28.83
C SER A 56 -7.64 -4.26 29.97
N LYS A 57 -6.39 -4.69 29.74
CA LYS A 57 -5.57 -5.35 30.78
C LYS A 57 -5.22 -4.42 31.94
N ALA A 58 -5.01 -3.12 31.70
CA ALA A 58 -4.74 -2.14 32.75
C ALA A 58 -5.92 -1.98 33.72
N ASN A 59 -7.16 -2.18 33.23
CA ASN A 59 -8.39 -2.09 33.99
C ASN A 59 -8.75 -3.39 34.75
N VAL A 60 -8.08 -4.51 34.47
CA VAL A 60 -8.25 -5.75 35.22
C VAL A 60 -7.55 -5.61 36.56
N ARG A 61 -8.25 -5.95 37.65
CA ARG A 61 -7.69 -5.95 39.01
C ARG A 61 -7.31 -7.38 39.42
N PRO A 62 -6.07 -7.83 39.20
CA PRO A 62 -5.65 -9.17 39.58
C PRO A 62 -5.57 -9.31 41.10
N ALA A 63 -5.74 -10.54 41.60
CA ALA A 63 -5.56 -10.89 43.01
C ALA A 63 -4.06 -10.92 43.37
N LEU A 64 -3.44 -9.75 43.40
CA LEU A 64 -2.03 -9.52 43.72
C LEU A 64 -1.91 -8.49 44.85
N PRO A 65 -0.77 -8.47 45.58
CA PRO A 65 -0.47 -7.40 46.53
C PRO A 65 -0.45 -6.03 45.84
N ASP A 66 -0.77 -4.97 46.58
CA ASP A 66 -0.98 -3.62 46.06
C ASP A 66 0.14 -3.11 45.16
N ASP A 67 1.40 -3.22 45.61
CA ASP A 67 2.58 -2.78 44.85
C ASP A 67 2.71 -3.48 43.49
N TYR A 68 2.39 -4.78 43.45
CA TYR A 68 2.41 -5.55 42.21
C TYR A 68 1.27 -5.17 41.27
N ARG A 69 0.09 -4.81 41.80
CA ARG A 69 -1.03 -4.35 40.97
C ARG A 69 -0.73 -3.03 40.30
N GLU A 70 -0.15 -2.08 41.04
CA GLU A 70 0.23 -0.78 40.50
C GLU A 70 1.24 -0.97 39.36
N GLY A 71 2.26 -1.80 39.57
CA GLY A 71 3.26 -2.11 38.53
C GLY A 71 2.66 -2.75 37.28
N VAL A 72 1.73 -3.69 37.43
CA VAL A 72 1.04 -4.34 36.29
C VAL A 72 0.20 -3.33 35.50
N SER A 73 -0.57 -2.47 36.19
CA SER A 73 -1.38 -1.44 35.54
C SER A 73 -0.51 -0.40 34.83
N ALA A 74 0.54 0.10 35.49
CA ALA A 74 1.49 1.04 34.90
C ALA A 74 2.19 0.46 33.66
N TYR A 75 2.59 -0.82 33.72
CA TYR A 75 3.19 -1.50 32.57
C TYR A 75 2.20 -1.63 31.41
N ALA A 76 0.95 -2.01 31.69
CA ALA A 76 -0.09 -2.14 30.66
C ALA A 76 -0.37 -0.78 29.98
N HIS A 77 -0.49 0.31 30.74
CA HIS A 77 -0.63 1.66 30.18
C HIS A 77 0.57 2.06 29.31
N ARG A 78 1.81 1.78 29.76
CA ARG A 78 3.00 2.02 28.96
C ARG A 78 2.97 1.25 27.63
N GLN A 79 2.51 0.00 27.65
CA GLN A 79 2.39 -0.80 26.42
C GLN A 79 1.32 -0.25 25.47
N ALA A 80 0.20 0.23 26.00
CA ALA A 80 -0.82 0.91 25.20
C ALA A 80 -0.25 2.17 24.52
N ASP A 81 0.45 3.02 25.29
CA ASP A 81 1.08 4.24 24.78
C ASP A 81 2.12 3.96 23.67
N ILE A 82 2.95 2.93 23.84
CA ILE A 82 3.89 2.48 22.80
C ILE A 82 3.14 2.12 21.51
N ARG A 83 2.01 1.39 21.61
CA ARG A 83 1.24 0.97 20.43
C ARG A 83 0.58 2.16 19.74
N THR A 84 0.00 3.08 20.48
CA THR A 84 -0.56 4.34 19.96
C THR A 84 0.51 5.20 19.30
N THR A 85 1.71 5.27 19.88
CA THR A 85 2.85 5.99 19.30
C THR A 85 3.30 5.35 17.98
N MET A 86 3.42 4.03 17.92
CA MET A 86 3.77 3.32 16.68
C MET A 86 2.73 3.58 15.58
N GLN A 87 1.44 3.55 15.92
CA GLN A 87 0.38 3.91 14.97
C GLN A 87 0.56 5.33 14.43
N SER A 88 0.81 6.32 15.30
CA SER A 88 1.04 7.71 14.89
C SER A 88 2.26 7.87 13.97
N ILE A 89 3.34 7.13 14.24
CA ILE A 89 4.55 7.12 13.39
C ILE A 89 4.21 6.58 12.00
N CYS A 90 3.50 5.45 11.92
CA CYS A 90 3.04 4.88 10.66
C CYS A 90 2.15 5.86 9.88
N GLU A 91 1.14 6.45 10.53
CA GLU A 91 0.25 7.45 9.91
C GLU A 91 1.04 8.64 9.33
N LYS A 92 2.02 9.15 10.07
CA LYS A 92 2.88 10.24 9.62
C LYS A 92 3.76 9.84 8.44
N ALA A 93 4.37 8.65 8.48
CA ALA A 93 5.20 8.14 7.41
C ALA A 93 4.38 7.94 6.11
N TRP A 94 3.09 7.66 6.25
CA TRP A 94 2.21 7.30 5.15
C TRP A 94 1.30 8.41 4.64
N ARG A 95 1.35 9.60 5.26
CA ARG A 95 0.41 10.71 5.01
C ARG A 95 0.30 11.15 3.54
N TYR A 96 1.35 10.97 2.73
CA TYR A 96 1.36 11.37 1.32
C TYR A 96 1.15 10.22 0.35
N VAL A 97 1.13 8.96 0.81
CA VAL A 97 1.02 7.81 -0.10
C VAL A 97 -0.28 7.88 -0.91
N GLY A 98 -1.39 8.30 -0.29
CA GLY A 98 -2.64 8.52 -1.01
C GLY A 98 -2.56 9.60 -2.10
N THR A 99 -1.82 10.69 -1.86
CA THR A 99 -1.64 11.76 -2.86
C THR A 99 -0.73 11.32 -4.00
N TRP A 100 0.34 10.57 -3.72
CA TRP A 100 1.24 10.03 -4.75
C TRP A 100 0.51 9.06 -5.68
N ILE A 101 -0.31 8.16 -5.11
CA ILE A 101 -1.09 7.18 -5.89
C ILE A 101 -2.17 7.90 -6.72
N ALA A 102 -2.81 8.94 -6.18
CA ALA A 102 -3.78 9.72 -6.94
C ALA A 102 -3.13 10.49 -8.11
N LEU A 103 -1.93 11.03 -7.91
CA LEU A 103 -1.16 11.69 -8.96
C LEU A 103 -0.75 10.71 -10.07
N GLU A 104 -0.28 9.51 -9.72
CA GLU A 104 0.07 8.46 -10.68
C GLU A 104 -1.15 8.05 -11.53
N LYS A 105 -2.33 7.91 -10.91
CA LYS A 105 -3.56 7.64 -11.65
C LYS A 105 -3.95 8.77 -12.59
N GLY A 106 -3.71 10.03 -12.20
CA GLY A 106 -3.90 11.18 -13.09
C GLY A 106 -3.01 11.13 -14.33
N LEU A 107 -1.76 10.68 -14.18
CA LEU A 107 -0.81 10.52 -15.30
C LEU A 107 -1.15 9.32 -16.20
N MET A 108 -1.78 8.27 -15.67
CA MET A 108 -2.16 7.07 -16.45
C MET A 108 -3.46 7.23 -17.26
N VAL A 109 -4.38 8.09 -16.83
CA VAL A 109 -5.65 8.34 -17.56
C VAL A 109 -5.40 9.04 -18.90
N ASP A 110 -4.36 9.86 -18.98
CA ASP A 110 -3.99 10.56 -20.21
C ASP A 110 -3.44 9.61 -21.30
N ASP A 111 -2.86 8.46 -20.93
CA ASP A 111 -2.29 7.48 -21.87
C ASP A 111 -3.39 6.56 -22.46
N ALA A 112 -4.42 6.22 -21.67
CA ALA A 112 -5.56 5.40 -22.12
C ALA A 112 -6.49 6.16 -23.09
N ALA A 113 -6.49 7.49 -23.06
CA ALA A 113 -7.25 8.33 -24.00
C ALA A 113 -6.73 8.24 -25.45
N LEU A 114 -5.50 7.76 -25.65
CA LEU A 114 -4.89 7.54 -26.97
C LEU A 114 -5.31 6.20 -27.61
N GLU A 115 -6.04 5.33 -26.91
CA GLU A 115 -6.43 4.01 -27.41
C GLU A 115 -7.70 4.05 -28.30
N HIS A 116 -8.35 5.21 -28.48
CA HIS A 116 -9.66 5.29 -29.16
C HIS A 116 -9.67 5.92 -30.58
N GLU A 117 -8.52 6.27 -31.17
CA GLU A 117 -8.45 6.93 -32.50
C GLU A 117 -7.81 6.08 -33.62
N GLY A 118 -7.55 4.78 -33.40
CA GLY A 118 -6.91 3.94 -34.42
C GLY A 118 -7.70 2.69 -34.76
N VAL A 119 -8.59 2.80 -35.74
CA VAL A 119 -9.00 1.80 -36.77
C VAL A 119 -10.48 2.01 -37.10
N ASP A 120 -10.75 3.00 -37.95
CA ASP A 120 -11.85 2.93 -38.92
C ASP A 120 -11.38 3.63 -40.19
N GLU A 121 -10.77 2.87 -41.10
CA GLU A 121 -10.74 3.23 -42.51
C GLU A 121 -10.71 1.93 -43.34
N SER A 122 -11.75 1.82 -44.15
CA SER A 122 -12.22 0.73 -45.00
C SER A 122 -11.34 0.36 -46.19
#